data_AF-A0A7V8E8V5-F1
#
_entry.id   AF-A0A7V8E8V5-F1
#
_cell.length_a   1.000
_cell.length_b   1.000
_cell.length_c   1.000
_cell.angle_alpha   90.00
_cell.angle_beta   90.00
_cell.angle_gamma   90.00
#
_symmetry.space_group_name_H-M   'P 1'
#
loop_
_entity.id
_entity.type
_entity.pdbx_description
1 polymer ?
#
loop_
_entity_poly.entity_id
_entity_poly.type
_entity_poly.pdbx_seq_one_letter_code
_entity_poly.pdbx_strand_id
1 'polypeptide(L)'
;MPDASAINGELQRRLKADGLASVDAVTAARWLDQAGLLHDSVQRPGKPLRDLLRAGRILGQRQESNRWWFVDRVQAGPPAARAAQPPAVPTPISPPTRVRPVAESGEAWYEKLRLEYRPERLKVLLVAESPPDPGNGPRRFFYAPDLSQHDNLYRGVAEALYGAEPGFNVDSKVQVLRRIQADGFWLIDASEQPVNHLSSAEKTRSIRASIPRLVDRCVALAPERGVILCKRVLFDLAATALRAAKVAVLHDTSIPFPLGNHRAQFVADFRRALKHPQRLDPSASESRL
;
A
#
# COMPACT_ATOMS: atom_id res chain seq x y z
N MET A 1 22.36 17.07 27.49
CA MET A 1 21.12 16.28 27.32
C MET A 1 20.01 17.27 27.10
N PRO A 2 19.20 17.16 26.03
CA PRO A 2 18.09 18.08 25.83
C PRO A 2 17.07 17.92 26.98
N ASP A 3 16.49 19.04 27.43
CA ASP A 3 15.52 19.05 28.53
C ASP A 3 14.23 18.36 28.09
N ALA A 4 13.98 17.18 28.66
CA ALA A 4 12.79 16.38 28.37
C ALA A 4 11.49 17.11 28.76
N SER A 5 11.54 18.02 29.74
CA SER A 5 10.39 18.83 30.13
C SER A 5 10.04 19.83 29.04
N ALA A 6 11.04 20.56 28.51
CA ALA A 6 10.87 21.50 27.41
C ALA A 6 10.39 20.81 26.12
N ILE A 7 10.95 19.64 25.79
CA ILE A 7 10.51 18.82 24.65
C ILE A 7 9.03 18.42 24.81
N ASN A 8 8.66 17.89 25.97
CA ASN A 8 7.28 17.47 26.22
C ASN A 8 6.30 18.65 26.20
N GLY A 9 6.69 19.77 26.81
CA GLY A 9 5.93 21.01 26.79
C GLY A 9 5.66 21.50 25.37
N GLU A 10 6.69 21.53 24.53
CA GLU A 10 6.54 21.97 23.15
C GLU A 10 5.66 21.02 22.31
N LEU A 11 5.86 19.70 22.43
CA LEU A 11 5.04 18.72 21.73
C LEU A 11 3.56 18.83 22.12
N GLN A 12 3.26 18.92 23.41
CA GLN A 12 1.88 19.04 23.89
C GLN A 12 1.28 20.41 23.54
N ARG A 13 2.07 21.48 23.58
CA ARG A 13 1.65 22.81 23.13
C ARG A 13 1.30 22.81 21.65
N ARG A 14 2.11 22.19 20.78
CA ARG A 14 1.82 22.11 19.34
C ARG A 14 0.61 21.25 19.03
N LEU A 15 0.49 20.08 19.65
CA LEU A 15 -0.71 19.24 19.53
C LEU A 15 -1.98 19.99 19.96
N LYS A 16 -1.91 20.84 20.99
CA LYS A 16 -3.04 21.67 21.42
C LYS A 16 -3.32 22.81 20.44
N ALA A 17 -2.29 23.57 20.05
CA ALA A 17 -2.41 24.72 19.16
C ALA A 17 -2.95 24.34 17.77
N ASP A 18 -2.53 23.19 17.26
CA ASP A 18 -2.91 22.71 15.93
C ASP A 18 -4.19 21.86 15.97
N GLY A 19 -4.81 21.69 17.15
CA GLY A 19 -6.03 20.90 17.33
C GLY A 19 -5.85 19.39 17.15
N LEU A 20 -4.60 18.90 17.09
CA LEU A 20 -4.25 17.52 16.81
C LEU A 20 -4.35 16.63 18.05
N ALA A 21 -4.88 15.41 17.87
CA ALA A 21 -4.94 14.40 18.92
C ALA A 21 -3.64 13.58 19.01
N SER A 22 -2.89 13.46 17.92
CA SER A 22 -1.61 12.74 17.86
C SER A 22 -0.75 13.23 16.69
N VAL A 23 0.54 12.95 16.74
CA VAL A 23 1.51 13.26 15.69
C VAL A 23 2.54 12.14 15.56
N ASP A 24 3.02 11.85 14.36
CA ASP A 24 4.08 10.86 14.13
C ASP A 24 5.46 11.41 14.55
N ALA A 25 6.40 10.51 14.84
CA ALA A 25 7.73 10.88 15.33
C ALA A 25 8.60 11.68 14.35
N VAL A 26 8.31 11.69 13.05
CA VAL A 26 9.07 12.50 12.07
C VAL A 26 8.53 13.92 12.07
N THR A 27 7.21 14.08 12.04
CA THR A 27 6.57 15.41 12.13
C THR A 27 6.87 16.08 13.47
N ALA A 28 6.78 15.32 14.57
CA ALA A 28 7.14 15.80 15.89
C ALA A 28 8.62 16.20 16.00
N ALA A 29 9.54 15.46 15.34
CA ALA A 29 10.95 15.81 15.33
C ALA A 29 11.22 17.13 14.59
N ARG A 30 10.49 17.40 13.50
CA ARG A 30 10.58 18.69 12.79
C ARG A 30 10.11 19.86 13.63
N TRP A 31 9.05 19.70 14.43
CA TRP A 31 8.62 20.76 15.35
C TRP A 31 9.70 21.09 16.39
N LEU A 32 10.33 20.06 16.95
CA LEU A 32 11.40 20.24 17.92
C LEU A 32 12.67 20.82 17.31
N ASP A 33 12.97 20.48 16.05
CA ASP A 33 14.10 21.03 15.31
C ASP A 33 13.88 22.52 15.01
N GLN A 34 12.67 22.88 14.54
CA GLN A 34 12.27 24.28 14.31
C GLN A 34 12.25 25.11 15.60
N ALA A 35 11.89 24.49 16.73
CA ALA A 35 11.92 25.13 18.04
C ALA A 35 13.34 25.18 18.65
N GLY A 36 14.35 24.58 18.00
CA GLY A 36 15.72 24.50 18.52
C GLY A 36 15.88 23.60 19.75
N LEU A 37 14.89 22.75 20.05
CA LEU A 37 14.83 21.91 21.25
C LEU A 37 15.44 20.51 21.03
N LEU A 38 15.36 19.99 19.80
CA LEU A 38 15.98 18.72 19.42
C LEU A 38 16.33 18.75 17.94
N HIS A 39 17.63 18.83 17.62
CA HIS A 39 18.07 18.88 16.24
C HIS A 39 17.77 17.56 15.52
N ASP A 40 17.07 17.60 14.38
CA ASP A 40 16.74 16.39 13.64
C ASP A 40 17.90 15.93 12.74
N SER A 41 17.98 14.63 12.49
CA SER A 41 19.01 14.07 11.62
C SER A 41 18.62 14.26 10.15
N VAL A 42 19.45 15.01 9.41
CA VAL A 42 19.32 15.19 7.96
C VAL A 42 19.34 13.85 7.20
N GLN A 43 20.10 12.87 7.70
CA GLN A 43 20.23 11.55 7.06
C GLN A 43 19.17 10.54 7.52
N ARG A 44 18.63 10.70 8.74
CA ARG A 44 17.64 9.77 9.32
C ARG A 44 16.56 10.55 10.08
N PRO A 45 15.64 11.23 9.37
CA PRO A 45 14.63 12.09 9.99
C PRO A 45 13.82 11.37 11.08
N GLY A 46 13.60 12.06 12.19
CA GLY A 46 12.96 11.55 13.40
C GLY A 46 13.80 10.58 14.24
N LYS A 47 15.06 10.27 13.87
CA LYS A 47 15.90 9.36 14.68
C LYS A 47 16.15 9.88 16.10
N PRO A 48 16.57 11.13 16.33
CA PRO A 48 16.81 11.65 17.67
C PRO A 48 15.57 11.55 18.56
N LEU A 49 14.39 11.91 18.03
CA LEU A 49 13.14 11.80 18.78
C LEU A 49 12.75 10.33 19.03
N ARG A 50 12.90 9.43 18.04
CA ARG A 50 12.64 8.00 18.23
C ARG A 50 13.53 7.36 19.28
N ASP A 51 14.76 7.85 19.46
CA ASP A 51 15.64 7.36 20.51
C ASP A 51 15.13 7.80 21.91
N LEU A 52 14.54 8.99 22.04
CA LEU A 52 13.86 9.43 23.28
C LEU A 52 12.55 8.66 23.55
N LEU A 53 11.78 8.39 22.50
CA LEU A 53 10.55 7.59 22.56
C LEU A 53 10.84 6.15 23.01
N ARG A 54 11.88 5.52 22.45
CA ARG A 54 12.36 4.20 22.91
C ARG A 54 12.82 4.21 24.37
N ALA A 55 13.38 5.33 24.82
CA ALA A 55 13.83 5.52 26.19
C ALA A 55 12.70 5.84 27.18
N GLY A 56 11.44 5.92 26.75
CA GLY A 56 10.31 6.19 27.66
C GLY A 56 10.20 7.64 28.13
N ARG A 57 10.85 8.59 27.44
CA ARG A 57 11.03 9.96 27.92
C ARG A 57 9.99 10.96 27.39
N ILE A 58 9.11 10.53 26.50
CA ILE A 58 8.14 11.41 25.84
C ILE A 58 6.73 11.12 26.37
N LEU A 59 6.06 12.15 26.85
CA LEU A 59 4.70 12.09 27.35
C LEU A 59 3.73 11.82 26.19
N GLY A 60 2.82 10.87 26.37
CA GLY A 60 1.89 10.45 25.32
C GLY A 60 2.52 9.55 24.26
N GLN A 61 3.73 9.02 24.49
CA GLN A 61 4.36 8.12 23.54
C GLN A 61 3.55 6.82 23.33
N ARG A 62 3.39 6.45 22.06
CA ARG A 62 2.75 5.19 21.68
C ARG A 62 3.53 4.57 20.53
N GLN A 63 3.82 3.27 20.65
CA GLN A 63 4.36 2.48 19.55
C GLN A 63 3.25 1.59 18.98
N GLU A 64 3.00 1.69 17.69
CA GLU A 64 2.06 0.80 17.00
C GLU A 64 2.70 -0.55 16.65
N SER A 65 1.88 -1.54 16.33
CA SER A 65 2.31 -2.91 15.96
C SER A 65 3.23 -2.95 14.74
N ASN A 66 3.21 -1.92 13.90
CA ASN A 66 4.13 -1.69 12.77
C ASN A 66 5.48 -1.06 13.20
N ARG A 67 5.74 -0.94 14.50
CA ARG A 67 6.93 -0.34 15.13
C ARG A 67 7.07 1.17 14.95
N TRP A 68 6.05 1.87 14.45
CA TRP A 68 6.04 3.33 14.32
C TRP A 68 5.72 3.99 15.66
N TRP A 69 6.29 5.17 15.86
CA TRP A 69 6.11 5.93 17.08
C TRP A 69 5.25 7.16 16.83
N PHE A 70 4.32 7.39 17.76
CA PHE A 70 3.45 8.54 17.83
C PHE A 70 3.56 9.22 19.19
N VAL A 71 3.24 10.50 19.22
CA VAL A 71 3.05 11.29 20.43
C VAL A 71 1.59 11.73 20.47
N ASP A 72 0.84 11.17 21.40
CA ASP A 72 -0.56 11.50 21.63
C ASP A 72 -0.68 12.73 22.55
N ARG A 73 -1.73 13.54 22.33
CA ARG A 73 -2.03 14.69 23.18
C ARG A 73 -2.59 14.18 24.49
N VAL A 74 -1.92 14.49 25.58
CA VAL A 74 -2.37 14.11 26.92
C VAL A 74 -3.32 15.19 27.42
N GLN A 75 -4.54 14.79 27.81
CA GLN A 75 -5.43 15.72 28.49
C GLN A 75 -4.86 16.02 29.86
N ALA A 76 -4.78 17.30 30.22
CA ALA A 76 -4.33 17.73 31.54
C ALA A 76 -5.37 17.31 32.59
N GLY A 77 -5.22 16.09 33.12
CA GLY A 77 -5.66 15.70 34.45
C GLY A 77 -4.47 15.74 35.40
N PRO A 78 -4.66 15.93 36.71
CA PRO A 78 -3.55 16.06 37.65
C PRO A 78 -2.69 14.77 37.67
N PRO A 79 -1.38 14.87 37.94
CA PRO A 79 -0.47 13.75 37.75
C PRO A 79 -0.70 12.70 38.84
N ALA A 80 -1.29 11.56 38.47
CA ALA A 80 -1.36 10.40 39.35
C ALA A 80 0.02 9.72 39.37
N ALA A 81 0.63 9.77 40.55
CA ALA A 81 1.85 9.07 40.89
C ALA A 81 1.74 7.55 40.66
N ARG A 82 2.88 6.94 40.32
CA ARG A 82 3.12 5.50 40.52
C ARG A 82 2.76 5.13 41.97
N ALA A 83 1.80 4.24 42.16
CA ALA A 83 1.62 3.44 43.36
C ALA A 83 0.90 2.13 43.04
N ALA A 84 1.23 1.10 43.83
CA ALA A 84 1.04 -0.32 43.61
C ALA A 84 -0.41 -0.80 43.36
N GLN A 85 -0.53 -1.94 42.66
CA GLN A 85 -1.73 -2.78 42.63
C GLN A 85 -2.03 -3.35 44.02
N PRO A 86 -3.27 -3.27 44.52
CA PRO A 86 -3.81 -4.21 45.50
C PRO A 86 -4.66 -5.29 44.80
N PRO A 87 -4.81 -6.50 45.40
CA PRO A 87 -5.44 -7.63 44.75
C PRO A 87 -6.98 -7.58 44.76
N ALA A 88 -7.56 -8.45 43.94
CA ALA A 88 -8.93 -8.52 43.48
C ALA A 88 -10.02 -8.75 44.55
N VAL A 89 -11.22 -8.26 44.25
CA VAL A 89 -12.51 -8.75 44.77
C VAL A 89 -13.45 -8.95 43.56
N PRO A 90 -14.22 -10.07 43.47
CA PRO A 90 -14.96 -10.39 42.25
C PRO A 90 -16.42 -9.89 42.24
N THR A 91 -16.87 -9.55 41.03
CA THR A 91 -18.26 -9.57 40.46
C THR A 91 -19.29 -8.51 40.93
N PRO A 92 -20.34 -8.16 40.12
CA PRO A 92 -20.96 -8.94 39.04
C PRO A 92 -21.13 -8.25 37.67
N ILE A 93 -21.51 -9.12 36.73
CA ILE A 93 -21.62 -8.98 35.29
C ILE A 93 -22.60 -7.86 34.88
N SER A 94 -22.16 -7.00 33.96
CA SER A 94 -22.99 -6.05 33.21
C SER A 94 -22.89 -6.37 31.70
N PRO A 95 -23.92 -6.05 30.91
CA PRO A 95 -24.28 -6.71 29.65
C PRO A 95 -23.29 -6.46 28.51
N PRO A 96 -23.33 -7.24 27.40
CA PRO A 96 -22.34 -7.12 26.34
C PRO A 96 -22.33 -5.70 25.78
N THR A 97 -21.19 -5.04 25.98
CA THR A 97 -20.87 -3.76 25.36
C THR A 97 -20.93 -3.94 23.85
N ARG A 98 -21.75 -3.13 23.18
CA ARG A 98 -21.69 -2.95 21.71
C ARG A 98 -20.23 -2.79 21.32
N VAL A 99 -19.71 -3.77 20.58
CA VAL A 99 -18.40 -3.66 19.95
C VAL A 99 -18.45 -2.43 19.04
N ARG A 100 -17.70 -1.38 19.39
CA ARG A 100 -17.40 -0.28 18.47
C ARG A 100 -16.63 -0.86 17.28
N PRO A 101 -16.98 -0.56 16.02
CA PRO A 101 -16.21 -1.07 14.89
C PRO A 101 -14.79 -0.51 14.96
N VAL A 102 -13.82 -1.41 14.96
CA VAL A 102 -12.40 -1.10 14.83
C VAL A 102 -12.21 -0.43 13.47
N ALA A 103 -11.60 0.75 13.42
CA ALA A 103 -11.29 1.42 12.16
C ALA A 103 -10.37 0.51 11.32
N GLU A 104 -10.78 0.16 10.09
CA GLU A 104 -10.01 -0.70 9.18
C GLU A 104 -8.67 -0.01 8.82
N SER A 105 -7.56 -0.74 8.99
CA SER A 105 -6.24 -0.26 8.57
C SER A 105 -6.19 0.00 7.06
N GLY A 106 -5.25 0.84 6.61
CA GLY A 106 -5.04 1.13 5.18
C GLY A 106 -4.84 -0.13 4.33
N GLU A 107 -4.00 -1.04 4.83
CA GLU A 107 -3.71 -2.33 4.20
C GLU A 107 -4.93 -3.25 4.14
N ALA A 108 -5.68 -3.34 5.25
CA ALA A 108 -6.91 -4.15 5.30
C ALA A 108 -7.94 -3.64 4.30
N TRP A 109 -8.02 -2.32 4.08
CA TRP A 109 -8.93 -1.72 3.10
C TRP A 109 -8.56 -2.08 1.66
N TYR A 110 -7.27 -1.99 1.29
CA TYR A 110 -6.81 -2.39 -0.05
C TYR A 110 -7.04 -3.87 -0.31
N GLU A 111 -6.71 -4.72 0.65
CA GLU A 111 -6.83 -6.17 0.49
C GLU A 111 -8.29 -6.62 0.46
N LYS A 112 -9.15 -6.03 1.29
CA LYS A 112 -10.60 -6.27 1.25
C LYS A 112 -11.19 -5.98 -0.13
N LEU A 113 -10.88 -4.81 -0.71
CA LEU A 113 -11.33 -4.48 -2.05
C LEU A 113 -10.73 -5.40 -3.11
N ARG A 114 -9.46 -5.80 -2.98
CA ARG A 114 -8.83 -6.72 -3.92
C ARG A 114 -9.54 -8.08 -3.92
N LEU A 115 -9.85 -8.61 -2.73
CA LEU A 115 -10.53 -9.90 -2.57
C LEU A 115 -11.98 -9.86 -3.08
N GLU A 116 -12.68 -8.74 -2.94
CA GLU A 116 -14.05 -8.57 -3.43
C GLU A 116 -14.17 -8.78 -4.95
N TYR A 117 -13.14 -8.41 -5.70
CA TYR A 117 -13.07 -8.54 -7.15
C TYR A 117 -12.16 -9.67 -7.62
N ARG A 118 -11.81 -10.62 -6.74
CA ARG A 118 -11.06 -11.81 -7.13
C ARG A 118 -11.95 -12.69 -8.04
N PRO A 119 -11.48 -13.08 -9.24
CA PRO A 119 -12.25 -13.97 -10.11
C PRO A 119 -12.23 -15.40 -9.57
N GLU A 120 -13.29 -16.15 -9.84
CA GLU A 120 -13.31 -17.61 -9.61
C GLU A 120 -12.26 -18.32 -10.47
N ARG A 121 -12.12 -17.86 -11.73
CA ARG A 121 -11.18 -18.38 -12.72
C ARG A 121 -10.17 -17.30 -13.10
N LEU A 122 -8.95 -17.39 -12.59
CA LEU A 122 -7.89 -16.42 -12.86
C LEU A 122 -7.22 -16.68 -14.21
N LYS A 123 -7.66 -15.98 -15.26
CA LYS A 123 -7.07 -16.09 -16.60
C LYS A 123 -5.79 -15.28 -16.72
N VAL A 124 -5.83 -14.01 -16.30
CA VAL A 124 -4.70 -13.09 -16.42
C VAL A 124 -4.52 -12.32 -15.12
N LEU A 125 -3.29 -12.34 -14.60
CA LEU A 125 -2.91 -11.56 -13.43
C LEU A 125 -2.21 -10.27 -13.87
N LEU A 126 -2.78 -9.13 -13.50
CA LEU A 126 -2.19 -7.82 -13.67
C LEU A 126 -1.33 -7.52 -12.46
N VAL A 127 -0.11 -7.02 -12.67
CA VAL A 127 0.78 -6.63 -11.59
C VAL A 127 1.11 -5.15 -11.71
N ALA A 128 0.62 -4.38 -10.74
CA ALA A 128 1.00 -3.00 -10.53
C ALA A 128 2.16 -2.89 -9.54
N GLU A 129 2.67 -1.68 -9.34
CA GLU A 129 3.86 -1.45 -8.53
C GLU A 129 3.56 -1.43 -7.04
N SER A 130 2.60 -0.62 -6.62
CA SER A 130 2.18 -0.46 -5.22
C SER A 130 0.77 0.12 -5.16
N PRO A 131 0.03 -0.08 -4.06
CA PRO A 131 -1.16 0.73 -3.79
C PRO A 131 -0.79 2.22 -3.74
N PRO A 132 -1.74 3.12 -4.06
CA PRO A 132 -1.50 4.55 -3.95
C PRO A 132 -1.40 4.96 -2.47
N ASP A 133 -0.64 6.00 -2.20
CA ASP A 133 -0.71 6.68 -0.91
C ASP A 133 -1.87 7.69 -0.93
N PRO A 134 -2.84 7.59 -0.01
CA PRO A 134 -3.93 8.56 0.02
C PRO A 134 -3.50 9.96 0.46
N GLY A 135 -2.34 10.10 1.13
CA GLY A 135 -1.95 11.32 1.81
C GLY A 135 -3.08 11.83 2.72
N ASN A 136 -3.41 13.11 2.56
CA ASN A 136 -4.56 13.74 3.22
C ASN A 136 -5.84 13.73 2.36
N GLY A 137 -5.80 13.11 1.17
CA GLY A 137 -6.90 13.07 0.23
C GLY A 137 -7.80 11.84 0.39
N PRO A 138 -8.89 11.74 -0.39
CA PRO A 138 -9.71 10.54 -0.42
C PRO A 138 -8.88 9.35 -0.87
N ARG A 139 -9.07 8.20 -0.21
CA ARG A 139 -8.44 6.94 -0.62
C ARG A 139 -8.90 6.57 -2.02
N ARG A 140 -7.95 6.21 -2.87
CA ARG A 140 -8.18 5.82 -4.26
C ARG A 140 -7.59 4.44 -4.44
N PHE A 141 -8.16 3.65 -5.33
CA PHE A 141 -7.60 2.36 -5.67
C PHE A 141 -8.22 1.87 -6.96
N PHE A 142 -7.54 0.94 -7.63
CA PHE A 142 -8.08 0.28 -8.81
C PHE A 142 -9.48 -0.30 -8.53
N TYR A 143 -9.66 -0.92 -7.36
CA TYR A 143 -10.91 -1.54 -6.92
C TYR A 143 -11.82 -0.65 -6.08
N ALA A 144 -11.45 0.61 -5.83
CA ALA A 144 -12.34 1.53 -5.12
C ALA A 144 -13.58 1.83 -5.98
N PRO A 145 -14.80 1.84 -5.43
CA PRO A 145 -16.02 2.05 -6.21
C PRO A 145 -16.08 3.46 -6.81
N ASP A 146 -15.56 4.44 -6.09
CA ASP A 146 -15.52 5.82 -6.55
C ASP A 146 -14.47 5.99 -7.65
N LEU A 147 -14.89 6.65 -8.73
CA LEU A 147 -14.01 6.99 -9.83
C LEU A 147 -13.53 8.43 -9.70
N SER A 148 -12.21 8.60 -9.83
CA SER A 148 -11.57 9.91 -9.85
C SER A 148 -10.77 10.11 -11.14
N GLN A 149 -10.40 11.36 -11.42
CA GLN A 149 -9.51 11.68 -12.53
C GLN A 149 -8.11 11.04 -12.41
N HIS A 150 -7.73 10.58 -11.22
CA HIS A 150 -6.42 9.99 -10.95
C HIS A 150 -6.39 8.46 -11.06
N ASP A 151 -7.52 7.81 -11.37
CA ASP A 151 -7.66 6.36 -11.59
C ASP A 151 -7.10 5.91 -12.95
N ASN A 152 -5.89 6.35 -13.26
CA ASN A 152 -5.25 6.15 -14.57
C ASN A 152 -5.11 4.67 -14.93
N LEU A 153 -4.72 3.83 -13.98
CA LEU A 153 -4.55 2.40 -14.24
C LEU A 153 -5.88 1.70 -14.52
N TYR A 154 -6.93 2.03 -13.75
CA TYR A 154 -8.28 1.51 -14.02
C TYR A 154 -8.75 1.94 -15.41
N ARG A 155 -8.67 3.24 -15.74
CA ARG A 155 -9.09 3.75 -17.06
C ARG A 155 -8.33 3.08 -18.20
N GLY A 156 -7.00 2.99 -18.09
CA GLY A 156 -6.18 2.34 -19.10
C GLY A 156 -6.53 0.86 -19.30
N VAL A 157 -6.72 0.09 -18.22
CA VAL A 157 -7.10 -1.33 -18.31
C VAL A 157 -8.49 -1.49 -18.90
N ALA A 158 -9.46 -0.71 -18.42
CA ALA A 158 -10.84 -0.76 -18.89
C ALA A 158 -10.95 -0.40 -20.39
N GLU A 159 -10.26 0.65 -20.83
CA GLU A 159 -10.16 1.02 -22.24
C GLU A 159 -9.45 -0.06 -23.08
N ALA A 160 -8.40 -0.69 -22.54
CA ALA A 160 -7.69 -1.76 -23.24
C ALA A 160 -8.60 -2.98 -23.48
N LEU A 161 -9.38 -3.37 -22.47
CA LEU A 161 -10.26 -4.53 -22.54
C LEU A 161 -11.52 -4.27 -23.36
N TYR A 162 -12.20 -3.13 -23.16
CA TYR A 162 -13.57 -2.93 -23.63
C TYR A 162 -13.74 -1.65 -24.46
N GLY A 163 -12.72 -0.81 -24.59
CA GLY A 163 -12.83 0.51 -25.24
C GLY A 163 -13.13 0.49 -26.75
N ALA A 164 -13.12 -0.68 -27.38
CA ALA A 164 -13.54 -0.84 -28.78
C ALA A 164 -15.02 -1.24 -28.93
N GLU A 165 -15.69 -1.56 -27.82
CA GLU A 165 -17.07 -2.01 -27.83
C GLU A 165 -18.04 -0.83 -27.92
N PRO A 166 -19.08 -0.91 -28.78
CA PRO A 166 -20.12 0.10 -28.83
C PRO A 166 -20.80 0.29 -27.47
N GLY A 167 -20.97 1.55 -27.05
CA GLY A 167 -21.67 1.87 -25.79
C GLY A 167 -20.85 1.62 -24.52
N PHE A 168 -19.58 1.25 -24.60
CA PHE A 168 -18.71 1.13 -23.43
C PHE A 168 -18.58 2.48 -22.71
N ASN A 169 -18.89 2.50 -21.41
CA ASN A 169 -18.71 3.65 -20.54
C ASN A 169 -17.68 3.34 -19.45
N VAL A 170 -16.50 3.95 -19.55
CA VAL A 170 -15.42 3.82 -18.56
C VAL A 170 -15.81 4.37 -17.18
N ASP A 171 -16.78 5.28 -17.11
CA ASP A 171 -17.19 5.92 -15.87
C ASP A 171 -18.13 5.05 -15.02
N SER A 172 -18.68 3.97 -15.58
CA SER A 172 -19.45 2.95 -14.86
C SER A 172 -18.56 2.00 -14.06
N LYS A 173 -17.68 2.53 -13.20
CA LYS A 173 -16.54 1.81 -12.58
C LYS A 173 -16.90 0.48 -11.95
N VAL A 174 -17.94 0.44 -11.11
CA VAL A 174 -18.35 -0.81 -10.44
C VAL A 174 -18.79 -1.88 -11.45
N GLN A 175 -19.57 -1.51 -12.47
CA GLN A 175 -20.02 -2.45 -13.52
C GLN A 175 -18.84 -2.98 -14.33
N VAL A 176 -17.89 -2.10 -14.69
CA VAL A 176 -16.69 -2.48 -15.40
C VAL A 176 -15.79 -3.38 -14.56
N LEU A 177 -15.60 -3.09 -13.27
CA LEU A 177 -14.82 -3.94 -12.37
C LEU A 177 -15.44 -5.34 -12.21
N ARG A 178 -16.77 -5.45 -12.13
CA ARG A 178 -17.47 -6.75 -12.14
C ARG A 178 -17.27 -7.50 -13.45
N ARG A 179 -17.22 -6.80 -14.57
CA ARG A 179 -16.90 -7.41 -15.87
C ARG A 179 -15.45 -7.88 -15.95
N ILE A 180 -14.49 -7.08 -15.49
CA ILE A 180 -13.07 -7.44 -15.36
C ILE A 180 -12.94 -8.73 -14.53
N GLN A 181 -13.65 -8.82 -13.40
CA GLN A 181 -13.72 -10.01 -12.56
C GLN A 181 -14.32 -11.21 -13.32
N ALA A 182 -15.49 -11.06 -13.94
CA ALA A 182 -16.14 -12.15 -14.68
C ALA A 182 -15.29 -12.67 -15.85
N ASP A 183 -14.54 -11.79 -16.51
CA ASP A 183 -13.66 -12.16 -17.62
C ASP A 183 -12.36 -12.84 -17.16
N GLY A 184 -12.07 -12.86 -15.85
CA GLY A 184 -10.95 -13.57 -15.25
C GLY A 184 -9.69 -12.73 -15.08
N PHE A 185 -9.82 -11.41 -14.97
CA PHE A 185 -8.71 -10.49 -14.72
C PHE A 185 -8.65 -10.09 -13.26
N TRP A 186 -7.45 -10.11 -12.69
CA TRP A 186 -7.23 -9.68 -11.31
C TRP A 186 -5.93 -8.90 -11.18
N LEU A 187 -5.88 -7.91 -10.29
CA LEU A 187 -4.74 -7.02 -10.11
C LEU A 187 -4.15 -7.18 -8.72
N ILE A 188 -2.86 -7.48 -8.68
CA ILE A 188 -2.03 -7.45 -7.47
C ILE A 188 -1.00 -6.33 -7.56
N ASP A 189 -0.47 -5.91 -6.41
CA ASP A 189 0.68 -5.01 -6.35
C ASP A 189 1.96 -5.78 -6.00
N ALA A 190 3.08 -5.38 -6.61
CA ALA A 190 4.41 -5.94 -6.30
C ALA A 190 4.88 -5.56 -4.90
N SER A 191 4.58 -4.35 -4.46
CA SER A 191 4.78 -3.86 -3.09
C SER A 191 3.45 -3.80 -2.35
N GLU A 192 3.42 -4.28 -1.11
CA GLU A 192 2.24 -4.20 -0.24
C GLU A 192 2.07 -2.80 0.36
N GLN A 193 3.13 -1.99 0.36
CA GLN A 193 3.15 -0.64 0.91
C GLN A 193 3.25 0.40 -0.21
N PRO A 194 2.59 1.56 -0.08
CA PRO A 194 2.79 2.68 -0.98
C PRO A 194 4.27 3.09 -1.04
N VAL A 195 4.80 3.26 -2.25
CA VAL A 195 6.19 3.72 -2.47
C VAL A 195 6.24 5.14 -3.06
N ASN A 196 5.14 5.90 -2.95
CA ASN A 196 4.96 7.18 -3.63
C ASN A 196 5.90 8.29 -3.11
N HIS A 197 6.30 8.22 -1.84
CA HIS A 197 7.14 9.23 -1.19
C HIS A 197 8.64 8.96 -1.32
N LEU A 198 9.02 7.81 -1.89
CA LEU A 198 10.41 7.42 -2.06
C LEU A 198 11.00 8.10 -3.29
N SER A 199 12.28 8.44 -3.25
CA SER A 199 13.02 8.81 -4.45
C SER A 199 12.99 7.68 -5.48
N SER A 200 13.22 7.99 -6.76
CA SER A 200 13.21 6.96 -7.82
C SER A 200 14.19 5.80 -7.53
N ALA A 201 15.34 6.09 -6.92
CA ALA A 201 16.32 5.07 -6.55
C ALA A 201 15.83 4.18 -5.39
N GLU A 202 15.27 4.77 -4.34
CA GLU A 202 14.71 4.04 -3.20
C GLU A 202 13.49 3.20 -3.60
N LYS A 203 12.66 3.75 -4.48
CA LYS A 203 11.52 3.06 -5.07
C LYS A 203 11.95 1.84 -5.88
N THR A 204 12.94 2.01 -6.75
CA THR A 204 13.55 0.89 -7.50
C THR A 204 14.12 -0.18 -6.57
N ARG A 205 14.81 0.23 -5.49
CA ARG A 205 15.35 -0.68 -4.48
C ARG A 205 14.24 -1.43 -3.73
N SER A 206 13.18 -0.73 -3.34
CA SER A 206 12.02 -1.30 -2.65
C SER A 206 11.30 -2.34 -3.52
N ILE A 207 11.01 -1.99 -4.79
CA ILE A 207 10.41 -2.92 -5.75
C ILE A 207 11.32 -4.11 -5.98
N ARG A 208 12.63 -3.89 -6.16
CA ARG A 208 13.61 -4.98 -6.32
C ARG A 208 13.57 -5.94 -5.13
N ALA A 209 13.50 -5.42 -3.91
CA ALA A 209 13.42 -6.22 -2.70
C ALA A 209 12.10 -7.01 -2.59
N SER A 210 11.03 -6.57 -3.25
CA SER A 210 9.75 -7.28 -3.25
C SER A 210 9.62 -8.33 -4.36
N ILE A 211 10.52 -8.37 -5.34
CA ILE A 211 10.45 -9.31 -6.48
C ILE A 211 10.41 -10.78 -6.06
N PRO A 212 11.22 -11.29 -5.10
CA PRO A 212 11.14 -12.70 -4.72
C PRO A 212 9.73 -13.10 -4.24
N ARG A 213 9.14 -12.30 -3.36
CA ARG A 213 7.78 -12.53 -2.87
C ARG A 213 6.72 -12.36 -3.96
N LEU A 214 6.92 -11.43 -4.90
CA LEU A 214 6.05 -11.31 -6.06
C LEU A 214 6.08 -12.58 -6.91
N VAL A 215 7.26 -13.15 -7.16
CA VAL A 215 7.41 -14.40 -7.91
C VAL A 215 6.67 -15.54 -7.20
N ASP A 216 6.87 -15.71 -5.89
CA ASP A 216 6.17 -16.73 -5.10
C ASP A 216 4.64 -16.59 -5.22
N ARG A 217 4.13 -15.35 -5.15
CA ARG A 217 2.70 -15.07 -5.30
C ARG A 217 2.19 -15.39 -6.70
N CYS A 218 2.92 -15.02 -7.75
CA CYS A 218 2.53 -15.33 -9.13
C CYS A 218 2.52 -16.85 -9.39
N VAL A 219 3.48 -17.59 -8.83
CA VAL A 219 3.51 -19.06 -8.89
C VAL A 219 2.31 -19.65 -8.16
N ALA A 220 2.04 -19.21 -6.93
CA ALA A 220 0.93 -19.72 -6.11
C ALA A 220 -0.45 -19.39 -6.71
N LEU A 221 -0.59 -18.23 -7.34
CA LEU A 221 -1.83 -17.82 -8.00
C LEU A 221 -2.07 -18.51 -9.34
N ALA A 222 -1.01 -18.97 -10.00
CA ALA A 222 -1.05 -19.77 -11.22
C ALA A 222 -2.09 -19.27 -12.26
N PRO A 223 -1.99 -18.03 -12.75
CA PRO A 223 -2.92 -17.51 -13.75
C PRO A 223 -2.84 -18.35 -15.03
N GLU A 224 -3.99 -18.76 -15.56
CA GLU A 224 -4.05 -19.73 -16.67
C GLU A 224 -3.29 -19.29 -17.91
N ARG A 225 -3.26 -17.98 -18.18
CA ARG A 225 -2.54 -17.41 -19.32
C ARG A 225 -1.19 -16.85 -18.93
N GLY A 226 -1.12 -16.17 -17.80
CA GLY A 226 0.10 -15.51 -17.36
C GLY A 226 -0.15 -14.14 -16.76
N VAL A 227 0.93 -13.35 -16.73
CA VAL A 227 0.99 -12.05 -16.07
C VAL A 227 1.21 -10.91 -17.04
N ILE A 228 0.63 -9.74 -16.74
CA ILE A 228 0.92 -8.47 -17.39
C ILE A 228 1.47 -7.50 -16.35
N LEU A 229 2.71 -7.06 -16.54
CA LEU A 229 3.35 -6.04 -15.71
C LEU A 229 2.97 -4.63 -16.21
N CYS A 230 2.26 -3.85 -15.39
CA CYS A 230 1.59 -2.61 -15.78
C CYS A 230 2.46 -1.35 -15.62
N LYS A 231 3.80 -1.49 -15.62
CA LYS A 231 4.75 -0.37 -15.49
C LYS A 231 6.14 -0.76 -15.97
N ARG A 232 6.86 0.17 -16.62
CA ARG A 232 8.21 -0.09 -17.16
C ARG A 232 9.21 -0.58 -16.11
N VAL A 233 9.40 0.19 -15.04
CA VAL A 233 10.35 -0.17 -13.98
C VAL A 233 10.05 -1.54 -13.38
N LEU A 234 8.77 -1.89 -13.23
CA LEU A 234 8.37 -3.21 -12.73
C LEU A 234 8.73 -4.32 -13.74
N PHE A 235 8.49 -4.09 -15.04
CA PHE A 235 8.89 -5.02 -16.09
C PHE A 235 10.40 -5.28 -16.08
N ASP A 236 11.19 -4.20 -16.08
CA ASP A 236 12.65 -4.28 -16.15
C ASP A 236 13.25 -5.03 -14.94
N LEU A 237 12.60 -4.97 -13.79
CA LEU A 237 13.04 -5.65 -12.57
C LEU A 237 12.51 -7.08 -12.42
N ALA A 238 11.27 -7.36 -12.86
CA ALA A 238 10.56 -8.59 -12.50
C ALA A 238 10.49 -9.63 -13.62
N ALA A 239 10.51 -9.21 -14.90
CA ALA A 239 10.17 -10.09 -16.02
C ALA A 239 11.10 -11.30 -16.12
N THR A 240 12.40 -11.10 -15.96
CA THR A 240 13.39 -12.20 -15.99
C THR A 240 13.18 -13.19 -14.86
N ALA A 241 12.93 -12.71 -13.64
CA ALA A 241 12.71 -13.58 -12.47
C ALA A 241 11.41 -14.38 -12.60
N LEU A 242 10.34 -13.76 -13.10
CA LEU A 242 9.06 -14.44 -13.37
C LEU A 242 9.22 -15.53 -14.43
N ARG A 243 9.90 -15.22 -15.55
CA ARG A 243 10.19 -16.20 -16.60
C ARG A 243 11.05 -17.36 -16.10
N ALA A 244 12.08 -17.09 -15.29
CA ALA A 244 12.91 -18.12 -14.69
C ALA A 244 12.11 -19.06 -13.77
N ALA A 245 11.08 -18.54 -13.11
CA ALA A 245 10.12 -19.33 -12.32
C ALA A 245 9.00 -19.96 -13.15
N LYS A 246 9.11 -19.98 -14.48
CA LYS A 246 8.12 -20.51 -15.43
C LYS A 246 6.75 -19.82 -15.36
N VAL A 247 6.70 -18.59 -14.83
CA VAL A 247 5.51 -17.74 -14.92
C VAL A 247 5.50 -17.06 -16.29
N ALA A 248 4.47 -17.34 -17.09
CA ALA A 248 4.32 -16.74 -18.42
C ALA A 248 4.12 -15.22 -18.29
N VAL A 249 5.06 -14.43 -18.81
CA VAL A 249 4.91 -12.97 -18.97
C VAL A 249 4.38 -12.70 -20.38
N LEU A 250 3.21 -12.08 -20.49
CA LEU A 250 2.47 -11.98 -21.76
C LEU A 250 3.00 -10.90 -22.73
N HIS A 251 4.17 -10.34 -22.45
CA HIS A 251 4.80 -9.33 -23.30
C HIS A 251 6.31 -9.32 -23.14
N ASP A 252 7.01 -8.96 -24.22
CA ASP A 252 8.48 -8.92 -24.27
C ASP A 252 9.07 -7.52 -24.13
N THR A 253 8.21 -6.49 -24.15
CA THR A 253 8.59 -5.10 -24.04
C THR A 253 7.81 -4.40 -22.93
N SER A 254 8.48 -3.53 -22.18
CA SER A 254 7.87 -2.75 -21.11
C SER A 254 6.62 -1.97 -21.55
N ILE A 255 5.55 -2.07 -20.75
CA ILE A 255 4.32 -1.28 -20.91
C ILE A 255 4.42 -0.01 -20.04
N PRO A 256 4.24 1.21 -20.60
CA PRO A 256 4.25 2.45 -19.82
C PRO A 256 3.05 2.55 -18.89
N PHE A 257 3.16 3.22 -17.74
CA PHE A 257 1.97 3.49 -16.92
C PHE A 257 1.00 4.44 -17.66
N PRO A 258 -0.33 4.25 -17.61
CA PRO A 258 -1.32 4.98 -18.43
C PRO A 258 -1.62 6.41 -17.94
N LEU A 259 -0.58 7.20 -17.73
CA LEU A 259 -0.68 8.61 -17.31
C LEU A 259 -0.41 9.55 -18.49
N GLY A 260 -1.24 10.58 -18.63
CA GLY A 260 -1.07 11.62 -19.65
C GLY A 260 -1.05 11.05 -21.08
N ASN A 261 -0.04 11.44 -21.86
CA ASN A 261 0.17 11.03 -23.25
C ASN A 261 0.51 9.53 -23.44
N HIS A 262 0.75 8.78 -22.35
CA HIS A 262 1.06 7.35 -22.45
C HIS A 262 -0.16 6.43 -22.47
N ARG A 263 -1.38 6.95 -22.30
CA ARG A 263 -2.59 6.10 -22.23
C ARG A 263 -2.85 5.31 -23.51
N ALA A 264 -2.76 5.95 -24.68
CA ALA A 264 -2.95 5.27 -25.97
C ALA A 264 -1.92 4.15 -26.18
N GLN A 265 -0.66 4.40 -25.79
CA GLN A 265 0.42 3.41 -25.86
C GLN A 265 0.16 2.23 -24.91
N PHE A 266 -0.23 2.50 -23.65
CA PHE A 266 -0.62 1.46 -22.70
C PHE A 266 -1.71 0.57 -23.28
N VAL A 267 -2.78 1.16 -23.82
CA VAL A 267 -3.91 0.44 -24.41
C VAL A 267 -3.46 -0.46 -25.57
N ALA A 268 -2.64 0.07 -26.48
CA ALA A 268 -2.14 -0.68 -27.62
C ALA A 268 -1.25 -1.87 -27.20
N ASP A 269 -0.30 -1.63 -26.28
CA ASP A 269 0.62 -2.66 -25.80
C ASP A 269 -0.08 -3.73 -24.96
N PHE A 270 -1.05 -3.33 -24.13
CA PHE A 270 -1.86 -4.26 -23.34
C PHE A 270 -2.69 -5.17 -24.24
N ARG A 271 -3.34 -4.61 -25.28
CA ARG A 271 -4.08 -5.41 -26.28
C ARG A 271 -3.17 -6.35 -27.04
N ARG A 272 -1.93 -5.93 -27.36
CA ARG A 272 -0.92 -6.81 -27.97
C ARG A 272 -0.54 -7.95 -27.02
N ALA A 273 -0.33 -7.67 -25.74
CA ALA A 273 -0.03 -8.69 -24.73
C ALA A 273 -1.15 -9.74 -24.62
N LEU A 274 -2.41 -9.32 -24.69
CA LEU A 274 -3.55 -10.25 -24.67
C LEU A 274 -3.71 -11.08 -25.93
N LYS A 275 -3.05 -10.74 -27.04
CA LYS A 275 -3.01 -11.57 -28.25
C LYS A 275 -1.83 -12.53 -28.27
N HIS A 276 -0.91 -12.41 -27.30
CA HIS A 276 0.28 -13.25 -27.27
C HIS A 276 -0.12 -14.70 -27.00
N PRO A 277 0.22 -15.66 -27.89
CA PRO A 277 -0.01 -17.06 -27.64
C PRO A 277 0.82 -17.53 -26.43
N GLN A 278 0.29 -18.44 -25.63
CA GLN A 278 1.06 -19.05 -24.55
C GLN A 278 2.23 -19.81 -25.18
N ARG A 279 3.46 -19.34 -24.99
CA ARG A 279 4.64 -20.18 -25.21
C ARG A 279 4.77 -21.05 -23.97
N LEU A 280 4.08 -22.18 -23.97
CA LEU A 280 4.48 -23.30 -23.12
C LEU A 280 5.80 -23.82 -23.72
N ASP A 281 6.84 -23.90 -22.89
CA ASP A 281 8.14 -24.43 -23.27
C ASP A 281 7.96 -25.84 -23.89
N PRO A 282 8.57 -26.13 -25.06
CA PRO A 282 8.47 -27.46 -25.70
C PRO A 282 9.09 -28.61 -24.89
N SER A 283 9.75 -28.35 -23.76
CA SER A 283 10.47 -29.37 -22.97
C SER A 283 9.58 -30.29 -22.14
N ALA A 284 8.25 -30.11 -22.16
CA ALA A 284 7.31 -30.95 -21.42
C ALA A 284 6.82 -32.20 -22.17
N SER A 285 7.30 -32.47 -23.40
CA SER A 285 6.87 -33.63 -24.20
C SER A 285 7.84 -34.82 -24.20
N GLU A 286 8.99 -34.75 -23.55
CA GLU A 286 9.93 -35.88 -23.43
C GLU A 286 9.96 -36.44 -22.00
N SER A 287 8.85 -37.04 -21.56
CA SER A 287 8.81 -38.02 -20.47
C SER A 287 7.51 -38.81 -20.53
N ARG A 288 7.24 -39.40 -21.69
CA ARG A 288 6.34 -40.56 -21.85
C ARG A 288 6.79 -41.38 -23.06
N LEU A 289 7.89 -42.11 -22.90
CA LEU A 289 8.13 -43.41 -23.51
C LEU A 289 8.97 -44.23 -22.54
#